data_AF-A0A7G5CC89-F1
#
_entry.id   AF-A0A7G5CC89-F1
#
_cell.length_a   1.000
_cell.length_b   1.000
_cell.length_c   1.000
_cell.angle_alpha   90.00
_cell.angle_beta   90.00
_cell.angle_gamma   90.00
#
_symmetry.space_group_name_H-M   'P 1'
#
loop_
_entity.id
_entity.type
_entity.pdbx_description
1 polymer ?
#
loop_
_entity_poly.entity_id
_entity_poly.type
_entity_poly.pdbx_seq_one_letter_code
_entity_poly.pdbx_strand_id
1 'polypeptide(L)' 'MGNRREYIIEFKLEAIKLVRETGQPSAKIARDLGMSGDLLSRWVR' A
#
# COMPACT_ATOMS: atom_id res chain seq x y z
N MET A 1 0.59 -12.86 -21.54
CA MET A 1 -0.66 -12.32 -20.96
C MET A 1 -0.27 -11.65 -19.65
N GLY A 2 -0.30 -10.32 -19.58
CA GLY A 2 0.22 -9.59 -18.42
C GLY A 2 -0.54 -9.96 -17.15
N ASN A 3 0.16 -10.59 -16.20
CA ASN A 3 -0.42 -11.04 -14.95
C ASN A 3 -0.80 -9.79 -14.15
N ARG A 4 -2.08 -9.44 -14.16
CA ARG A 4 -2.70 -8.38 -13.36
C ARG A 4 -2.32 -8.46 -11.85
N ARG A 5 -1.78 -9.60 -11.41
CA ARG A 5 -1.23 -9.88 -10.08
C ARG A 5 0.15 -9.25 -9.83
N GLU A 6 1.05 -9.17 -10.80
CA GLU A 6 2.40 -8.60 -10.61
C GLU A 6 2.32 -7.09 -10.32
N TYR A 7 1.46 -6.35 -11.04
CA TYR A 7 1.23 -4.93 -10.80
C TYR A 7 0.69 -4.64 -9.38
N ILE A 8 -0.12 -5.56 -8.85
CA ILE A 8 -0.68 -5.44 -7.48
C ILE A 8 0.41 -5.68 -6.42
N ILE A 9 1.41 -6.51 -6.71
CA ILE A 9 2.52 -6.80 -5.78
C ILE A 9 3.45 -5.60 -5.66
N GLU A 10 3.86 -5.01 -6.78
CA GLU A 10 4.72 -3.80 -6.79
C GLU A 10 4.03 -2.66 -6.04
N PHE A 11 2.75 -2.42 -6.35
CA PHE A 11 1.95 -1.39 -5.67
C PHE A 11 1.85 -1.64 -4.16
N LYS A 12 1.64 -2.90 -3.74
CA LYS A 12 1.63 -3.25 -2.32
C LYS A 12 2.98 -2.99 -1.66
N LEU A 13 4.08 -3.36 -2.30
CA LEU A 13 5.43 -3.18 -1.76
C LEU A 13 5.77 -1.70 -1.60
N GLU A 14 5.46 -0.88 -2.61
CA GLU A 14 5.67 0.57 -2.53
C GLU A 14 4.83 1.21 -1.42
N ALA A 15 3.56 0.83 -1.30
CA ALA A 15 2.68 1.37 -0.26
C ALA A 15 3.17 0.99 1.15
N ILE A 16 3.63 -0.26 1.37
CA ILE A 16 4.22 -0.68 2.65
C ILE A 16 5.52 0.08 2.93
N LYS A 17 6.39 0.20 1.92
CA LYS A 17 7.68 0.89 2.05
C LYS A 17 7.46 2.35 2.45
N LEU A 18 6.53 3.03 1.78
CA LEU A 18 6.18 4.40 2.06
C LEU A 18 5.69 4.60 3.50
N VAL A 19 4.83 3.71 4.02
CA VAL A 19 4.38 3.76 5.43
C VAL A 19 5.57 3.61 6.39
N ARG A 20 6.50 2.71 6.11
CA ARG A 20 7.68 2.46 6.96
C ARG A 20 8.70 3.59 6.90
N GLU A 21 8.91 4.19 5.74
CA GLU A 21 9.86 5.30 5.56
C GLU A 21 9.33 6.63 6.12
N THR A 22 8.06 6.93 5.90
CA THR A 22 7.45 8.19 6.37
C THR A 22 7.01 8.15 7.83
N GLY A 23 6.82 6.96 8.40
CA GLY A 23 6.27 6.77 9.75
C GLY A 23 4.82 7.28 9.89
N GLN A 24 4.15 7.59 8.77
CA GLN A 24 2.80 8.10 8.78
C GLN A 24 1.78 6.97 8.97
N PRO A 25 0.59 7.25 9.53
CA PRO A 25 -0.47 6.25 9.64
C PRO A 25 -0.84 5.67 8.27
N SER A 26 -0.96 4.35 8.20
CA SER A 26 -1.40 3.63 6.99
C SER A 26 -2.71 4.19 6.43
N ALA A 27 -3.66 4.61 7.27
CA ALA A 27 -4.90 5.24 6.82
C ALA A 27 -4.69 6.56 6.06
N LYS A 28 -3.68 7.36 6.42
CA LYS A 28 -3.35 8.62 5.74
C LYS A 28 -2.74 8.34 4.37
N ILE A 29 -1.75 7.45 4.34
CA ILE A 29 -1.05 7.04 3.11
C ILE A 29 -2.03 6.37 2.14
N ALA A 30 -2.91 5.52 2.64
CA ALA A 30 -3.95 4.89 1.84
C ALA A 30 -4.88 5.93 1.19
N ARG A 31 -5.27 6.98 1.93
CA ARG A 31 -6.14 8.03 1.41
C ARG A 31 -5.46 8.87 0.33
N ASP A 32 -4.15 9.07 0.46
CA ASP A 32 -3.31 9.75 -0.54
C ASP A 32 -3.17 8.91 -1.81
N LEU A 33 -2.97 7.60 -1.65
CA LEU A 33 -2.90 6.61 -2.74
C LEU A 33 -4.28 6.22 -3.34
N GLY A 34 -5.39 6.77 -2.81
CA GLY A 34 -6.74 6.45 -3.27
C GLY A 34 -7.20 5.02 -2.96
N MET A 35 -6.59 4.36 -1.98
CA MET A 35 -6.93 3.00 -1.55
C MET A 35 -7.57 2.96 -0.16
N SER A 36 -8.21 1.84 0.18
CA SER A 36 -8.81 1.66 1.49
C SER A 36 -7.75 1.58 2.60
N GLY A 37 -7.89 2.41 3.64
CA GLY A 37 -6.99 2.40 4.82
C GLY A 37 -6.91 1.05 5.52
N ASP A 38 -8.02 0.31 5.59
CA ASP A 38 -8.06 -1.05 6.13
C ASP A 38 -7.14 -2.01 5.35
N LEU A 39 -7.17 -1.93 4.02
CA LEU A 39 -6.37 -2.78 3.14
C LEU A 39 -4.88 -2.54 3.36
N LEU A 40 -4.45 -1.27 3.38
CA LEU A 40 -3.05 -0.94 3.63
C LEU A 40 -2.62 -1.32 5.05
N SER A 41 -3.50 -1.14 6.04
CA SER A 41 -3.20 -1.55 7.41
C SER A 41 -3.01 -3.06 7.54
N ARG A 42 -3.76 -3.87 6.78
CA ARG A 42 -3.61 -5.34 6.76
C ARG A 42 -2.33 -5.79 6.05
N TRP A 43 -1.78 -4.96 5.17
CA TRP A 43 -0.53 -5.25 4.47
C TRP A 43 0.72 -4.88 5.28
N VAL A 44 0.62 -3.86 6.13
CA VAL A 44 1.71 -3.39 7.00
C VAL A 44 1.85 -4.24 8.26
N ARG A 45 0.76 -4.86 8.72
CA ARG A 45 0.77 -5.80 9.85
C ARG A 45 1.67 -7.01 9.58
#